data_AF-A0A4R5CF44-F1
#
_entry.id   AF-A0A4R5CF44-F1
#
_cell.length_a   1.000
_cell.length_b   1.000
_cell.length_c   1.000
_cell.angle_alpha   90.00
_cell.angle_beta   90.00
_cell.angle_gamma   90.00
#
_symmetry.space_group_name_H-M   'P 1'
#
loop_
_entity.id
_entity.type
_entity.pdbx_description
1 polymer ?
#
loop_
_entity_poly.entity_id
_entity_poly.type
_entity_poly.pdbx_seq_one_letter_code
_entity_poly.pdbx_strand_id
1 'polypeptide(L)'
;MKSLADHIHSVSLKAGFYSEAGINTCGSIWSNSPGGVGGGLYHHDQQDIDTIFKSWGYDFLKVDFCGGQEQKLDEKTRYTEIKMAIDNTGRNDINYNVCRWQFPGVWITSLADSWRISHDINFKPGSIPQWSSILSILDLNTYLAPFASPGHYNDMDMLEVGRGLSAEEDKSHFSMWCILSSPLLLGNVLSAMNQQTVDMLTNYLSILWNFINSLFDYILR
;
A
#
# COMPACT_ATOMS: atom_id res chain seq x y z
N MET A 1 -21.35 2.13 1.28
CA MET A 1 -20.13 2.09 0.45
C MET A 1 -20.29 1.32 -0.86
N LYS A 2 -21.18 0.32 -0.98
CA LYS A 2 -21.40 -0.42 -2.24
C LYS A 2 -21.56 0.45 -3.49
N SER A 3 -22.42 1.48 -3.44
CA SER A 3 -22.64 2.38 -4.59
C SER A 3 -21.38 3.09 -5.09
N LEU A 4 -20.41 3.35 -4.20
CA LEU A 4 -19.12 3.94 -4.56
C LEU A 4 -18.24 2.91 -5.28
N ALA A 5 -18.16 1.68 -4.75
CA ALA A 5 -17.44 0.59 -5.39
C ALA A 5 -18.02 0.29 -6.79
N ASP A 6 -19.35 0.22 -6.90
CA ASP A 6 -20.05 0.02 -8.18
C ASP A 6 -19.69 1.13 -9.18
N HIS A 7 -19.59 2.39 -8.74
CA HIS A 7 -19.18 3.49 -9.60
C HIS A 7 -17.71 3.37 -10.04
N ILE A 8 -16.80 3.05 -9.11
CA ILE A 8 -15.37 2.83 -9.43
C ILE A 8 -15.23 1.70 -10.46
N HIS A 9 -15.97 0.61 -10.30
CA HIS A 9 -15.99 -0.50 -11.25
C HIS A 9 -16.59 -0.11 -12.61
N SER A 10 -17.59 0.79 -12.63
CA SER A 10 -18.21 1.25 -13.89
C SER A 10 -17.23 1.99 -14.82
N VAL A 11 -16.13 2.51 -14.28
CA VAL A 11 -15.04 3.14 -15.04
C VAL A 11 -13.81 2.23 -15.16
N SER A 12 -13.99 0.92 -14.99
CA SER A 12 -12.94 -0.11 -15.10
C SER A 12 -11.79 0.03 -14.11
N LEU A 13 -12.03 0.67 -12.98
CA LEU A 13 -11.08 0.74 -11.86
C LEU A 13 -11.44 -0.28 -10.78
N LYS A 14 -10.53 -0.47 -9.82
CA LYS A 14 -10.67 -1.35 -8.66
C LYS A 14 -10.78 -0.53 -7.38
N ALA A 15 -11.59 -0.97 -6.42
CA ALA A 15 -11.87 -0.21 -5.20
C ALA A 15 -11.04 -0.73 -4.02
N GLY A 16 -10.26 0.16 -3.39
CA GLY A 16 -9.46 -0.15 -2.21
C GLY A 16 -10.12 0.32 -0.90
N PHE A 17 -9.97 -0.47 0.16
CA PHE A 17 -10.42 -0.15 1.50
C PHE A 17 -9.22 -0.04 2.45
N TYR A 18 -9.33 0.82 3.46
CA TYR A 18 -8.37 0.94 4.54
C TYR A 18 -9.03 0.45 5.83
N SER A 19 -8.32 -0.33 6.61
CA SER A 19 -8.70 -0.66 7.97
C SER A 19 -7.48 -0.71 8.90
N GLU A 20 -7.73 -1.10 10.13
CA GLU A 20 -6.75 -1.17 11.21
C GLU A 20 -6.83 -2.54 11.89
N ALA A 21 -5.66 -3.09 12.27
CA ALA A 21 -5.56 -4.37 12.96
C ALA A 21 -6.10 -4.38 14.40
N GLY A 22 -6.06 -3.23 15.09
CA GLY A 22 -6.67 -3.03 16.41
C GLY A 22 -8.09 -2.45 16.37
N ILE A 23 -8.51 -1.86 17.50
CA ILE A 23 -9.85 -1.25 17.68
C ILE A 23 -9.90 0.16 17.07
N ASN A 24 -8.84 0.95 17.24
CA ASN A 24 -8.81 2.37 16.87
C ASN A 24 -7.80 2.62 15.75
N THR A 25 -8.22 3.31 14.69
CA THR A 25 -7.34 3.67 13.57
C THR A 25 -6.24 4.66 13.97
N CYS A 26 -5.19 4.76 13.16
CA CYS A 26 -4.18 5.80 13.30
C CYS A 26 -4.78 7.22 13.29
N GLY A 27 -5.82 7.46 12.49
CA GLY A 27 -6.48 8.75 12.40
C GLY A 27 -7.13 9.20 13.71
N SER A 28 -7.72 8.28 14.47
CA SER A 28 -8.25 8.60 15.81
C SER A 28 -7.16 8.88 16.83
N ILE A 29 -6.04 8.14 16.76
CA ILE A 29 -4.96 8.21 17.74
C ILE A 29 -4.11 9.47 17.53
N TRP A 30 -3.74 9.76 16.28
CA TRP A 30 -2.76 10.80 15.97
C TRP A 30 -3.36 12.08 15.39
N SER A 31 -4.60 12.02 14.87
CA SER A 31 -5.22 13.13 14.13
C SER A 31 -6.59 13.55 14.68
N ASN A 32 -6.99 13.05 15.87
CA ASN A 32 -8.29 13.34 16.50
C ASN A 32 -9.49 13.10 15.56
N SER A 33 -9.40 12.14 14.65
CA SER A 33 -10.50 11.79 13.75
C SER A 33 -11.55 10.96 14.51
N PRO A 34 -12.77 11.49 14.77
CA PRO A 34 -13.75 10.79 15.61
C PRO A 34 -14.21 9.47 14.98
N GLY A 35 -14.28 9.41 13.65
CA GLY A 35 -14.67 8.21 12.91
C GLY A 35 -13.65 7.06 12.99
N GLY A 36 -12.46 7.32 13.53
CA GLY A 36 -11.44 6.30 13.73
C GLY A 36 -11.58 5.48 15.02
N VAL A 37 -12.35 5.99 16.00
CA VAL A 37 -12.55 5.33 17.30
C VAL A 37 -13.50 4.15 17.11
N GLY A 38 -13.04 2.94 17.43
CA GLY A 38 -13.79 1.71 17.16
C GLY A 38 -13.93 1.38 15.67
N GLY A 39 -13.12 1.99 14.82
CA GLY A 39 -13.17 1.82 13.36
C GLY A 39 -12.24 0.73 12.80
N GLY A 40 -11.47 0.04 13.64
CA GLY A 40 -10.62 -1.07 13.23
C GLY A 40 -11.30 -2.44 13.38
N LEU A 41 -10.65 -3.50 12.88
CA LEU A 41 -11.24 -4.83 12.71
C LEU A 41 -11.35 -5.66 14.00
N TYR A 42 -10.62 -5.28 15.05
CA TYR A 42 -10.49 -6.13 16.23
C TYR A 42 -11.85 -6.41 16.89
N HIS A 43 -12.17 -7.69 17.08
CA HIS A 43 -13.48 -8.26 17.49
C HIS A 43 -14.56 -8.36 16.42
N HIS A 44 -14.34 -7.83 15.21
CA HIS A 44 -15.32 -7.77 14.13
C HIS A 44 -14.81 -8.31 12.79
N ASP A 45 -13.64 -8.94 12.78
CA ASP A 45 -12.93 -9.40 11.57
C ASP A 45 -13.82 -9.99 10.48
N GLN A 46 -14.50 -11.11 10.75
CA GLN A 46 -15.30 -11.76 9.71
C GLN A 46 -16.49 -10.90 9.26
N GLN A 47 -17.13 -10.20 10.19
CA GLN A 47 -18.28 -9.35 9.91
C GLN A 47 -17.88 -8.20 8.98
N ASP A 48 -16.80 -7.51 9.30
CA ASP A 48 -16.34 -6.35 8.56
C ASP A 48 -15.75 -6.75 7.22
N ILE A 49 -14.97 -7.83 7.17
CA ILE A 49 -14.38 -8.37 5.94
C ILE A 49 -15.47 -8.86 4.97
N ASP A 50 -16.51 -9.56 5.46
CA ASP A 50 -17.68 -9.91 4.63
C ASP A 50 -18.43 -8.65 4.16
N THR A 51 -18.54 -7.64 5.00
CA THR A 51 -19.18 -6.37 4.62
C THR A 51 -18.39 -5.67 3.52
N ILE A 52 -17.07 -5.54 3.67
CA ILE A 52 -16.19 -4.87 2.72
C ILE A 52 -16.18 -5.59 1.36
N PHE A 53 -16.03 -6.91 1.34
CA PHE A 53 -15.80 -7.64 0.09
C PHE A 53 -17.04 -8.30 -0.52
N LYS A 54 -17.96 -8.86 0.28
CA LYS A 54 -19.18 -9.48 -0.25
C LYS A 54 -20.29 -8.47 -0.43
N SER A 55 -20.48 -7.59 0.54
CA SER A 55 -21.62 -6.65 0.54
C SER A 55 -21.31 -5.38 -0.23
N TRP A 56 -20.12 -4.81 -0.07
CA TRP A 56 -19.72 -3.58 -0.74
C TRP A 56 -18.93 -3.80 -2.03
N GLY A 57 -18.26 -4.94 -2.17
CA GLY A 57 -17.57 -5.30 -3.42
C GLY A 57 -16.20 -4.65 -3.60
N TYR A 58 -15.47 -4.35 -2.53
CA TYR A 58 -14.09 -3.86 -2.64
C TYR A 58 -13.13 -4.97 -3.14
N ASP A 59 -11.94 -4.59 -3.59
CA ASP A 59 -10.97 -5.49 -4.25
C ASP A 59 -9.57 -5.45 -3.60
N PHE A 60 -9.32 -4.49 -2.72
CA PHE A 60 -8.03 -4.31 -2.07
C PHE A 60 -8.24 -3.89 -0.62
N LEU A 61 -7.38 -4.37 0.28
CA LEU A 61 -7.39 -3.98 1.68
C LEU A 61 -5.97 -3.66 2.16
N LYS A 62 -5.80 -2.43 2.63
CA LYS A 62 -4.67 -2.01 3.46
C LYS A 62 -5.07 -2.12 4.92
N VAL A 63 -4.23 -2.76 5.74
CA VAL A 63 -4.43 -2.85 7.19
C VAL A 63 -3.24 -2.25 7.92
N ASP A 64 -3.51 -1.20 8.69
CA ASP A 64 -2.54 -0.52 9.54
C ASP A 64 -2.35 -1.23 10.91
N PHE A 65 -1.46 -0.72 11.77
CA PHE A 65 -1.22 -1.33 13.10
C PHE A 65 -1.25 -0.38 14.31
N CYS A 66 -1.84 0.82 14.23
CA CYS A 66 -1.80 1.77 15.35
C CYS A 66 -2.58 1.27 16.57
N GLY A 67 -3.82 0.83 16.38
CA GLY A 67 -4.62 0.25 17.45
C GLY A 67 -4.02 -1.07 17.93
N GLY A 68 -3.49 -1.88 17.02
CA GLY A 68 -2.79 -3.13 17.35
C GLY A 68 -1.59 -2.88 18.26
N GLN A 69 -0.83 -1.82 18.00
CA GLN A 69 0.29 -1.38 18.83
C GLN A 69 -0.18 -0.86 20.21
N GLU A 70 -1.21 -0.01 20.27
CA GLU A 70 -1.77 0.48 21.55
C GLU A 70 -2.25 -0.67 22.44
N GLN A 71 -2.86 -1.68 21.82
CA GLN A 71 -3.36 -2.88 22.48
C GLN A 71 -2.28 -3.94 22.74
N LYS A 72 -1.03 -3.72 22.27
CA LYS A 72 0.09 -4.66 22.39
C LYS A 72 -0.22 -6.05 21.83
N LEU A 73 -0.91 -6.10 20.70
CA LEU A 73 -1.21 -7.35 20.00
C LEU A 73 0.04 -7.93 19.36
N ASP A 74 0.10 -9.26 19.26
CA ASP A 74 1.11 -9.94 18.45
C ASP A 74 0.81 -9.76 16.96
N GLU A 75 1.72 -9.11 16.23
CA GLU A 75 1.52 -8.73 14.83
C GLU A 75 1.29 -9.94 13.92
N LYS A 76 2.05 -11.02 14.09
CA LYS A 76 1.93 -12.21 13.24
C LYS A 76 0.57 -12.86 13.44
N THR A 77 0.16 -13.07 14.68
CA THR A 77 -1.15 -13.64 15.01
C THR A 77 -2.25 -12.78 14.44
N ARG A 78 -2.20 -11.46 14.69
CA ARG A 78 -3.25 -10.52 14.30
C ARG A 78 -3.42 -10.41 12.78
N TYR A 79 -2.33 -10.25 12.03
CA TYR A 79 -2.41 -10.22 10.57
C TYR A 79 -2.85 -11.57 9.97
N THR A 80 -2.52 -12.68 10.63
CA THR A 80 -2.99 -14.02 10.23
C THR A 80 -4.49 -14.17 10.43
N GLU A 81 -5.04 -13.71 11.56
CA GLU A 81 -6.48 -13.72 11.82
C GLU A 81 -7.28 -12.93 10.78
N ILE A 82 -6.77 -11.76 10.38
CA ILE A 82 -7.37 -10.96 9.31
C ILE A 82 -7.30 -11.69 7.97
N LYS A 83 -6.15 -12.30 7.64
CA LYS A 83 -6.03 -13.09 6.40
C LYS A 83 -6.99 -14.26 6.36
N MET A 84 -7.19 -14.97 7.48
CA MET A 84 -8.19 -16.03 7.57
C MET A 84 -9.60 -15.50 7.31
N ALA A 85 -9.95 -14.32 7.84
CA ALA A 85 -11.24 -13.71 7.55
C ALA A 85 -11.41 -13.38 6.07
N ILE A 86 -10.35 -12.91 5.40
CA ILE A 86 -10.33 -12.66 3.94
C ILE A 86 -10.56 -13.98 3.19
N ASP A 87 -9.84 -15.05 3.53
CA ASP A 87 -9.96 -16.35 2.87
C ASP A 87 -11.35 -16.97 3.05
N ASN A 88 -11.94 -16.81 4.23
CA ASN A 88 -13.31 -17.23 4.54
C ASN A 88 -14.38 -16.51 3.71
N THR A 89 -14.02 -15.40 3.03
CA THR A 89 -14.96 -14.78 2.08
C THR A 89 -15.18 -15.64 0.85
N GLY A 90 -14.23 -16.53 0.53
CA GLY A 90 -14.19 -17.32 -0.71
C GLY A 90 -13.73 -16.53 -1.94
N ARG A 91 -13.34 -15.26 -1.79
CA ARG A 91 -12.75 -14.43 -2.84
C ARG A 91 -11.24 -14.68 -2.90
N ASN A 92 -10.70 -14.85 -4.10
CA ASN A 92 -9.28 -15.09 -4.37
C ASN A 92 -8.62 -13.97 -5.21
N ASP A 93 -9.35 -12.89 -5.43
CA ASP A 93 -8.98 -11.72 -6.23
C ASP A 93 -8.84 -10.46 -5.36
N ILE A 94 -8.65 -10.64 -4.05
CA ILE A 94 -8.42 -9.56 -3.09
C ILE A 94 -6.92 -9.42 -2.86
N ASN A 95 -6.40 -8.21 -3.09
CA ASN A 95 -5.04 -7.87 -2.73
C ASN A 95 -4.97 -7.36 -1.29
N TYR A 96 -4.09 -7.95 -0.49
CA TYR A 96 -3.90 -7.66 0.93
C TYR A 96 -2.55 -6.99 1.19
N ASN A 97 -2.59 -5.76 1.70
CA ASN A 97 -1.43 -4.97 2.07
C ASN A 97 -1.33 -4.84 3.60
N VAL A 98 -0.17 -5.24 4.14
CA VAL A 98 0.13 -5.14 5.58
C VAL A 98 0.97 -3.90 5.87
N CYS A 99 0.47 -3.02 6.73
CA CYS A 99 1.08 -1.74 7.06
C CYS A 99 1.38 -1.64 8.55
N ARG A 100 2.50 -2.23 8.97
CA ARG A 100 3.02 -2.03 10.34
C ARG A 100 4.18 -1.01 10.39
N TRP A 101 4.57 -0.42 9.26
CA TRP A 101 5.67 0.54 9.12
C TRP A 101 7.11 -0.01 9.29
N GLN A 102 7.29 -1.32 9.28
CA GLN A 102 8.60 -1.94 9.04
C GLN A 102 8.41 -3.39 8.57
N PHE A 103 9.43 -3.97 7.94
CA PHE A 103 9.44 -5.39 7.60
C PHE A 103 9.21 -6.26 8.86
N PRO A 104 8.06 -6.98 8.95
CA PRO A 104 7.70 -7.70 10.16
C PRO A 104 8.37 -9.08 10.27
N GLY A 105 9.13 -9.47 9.25
CA GLY A 105 9.81 -10.75 9.16
C GLY A 105 9.26 -11.65 8.06
N VAL A 106 10.02 -12.69 7.74
CA VAL A 106 9.80 -13.56 6.55
C VAL A 106 8.42 -14.20 6.50
N TRP A 107 7.73 -14.36 7.64
CA TRP A 107 6.39 -14.94 7.68
C TRP A 107 5.36 -14.18 6.85
N ILE A 108 5.59 -12.89 6.58
CA ILE A 108 4.65 -12.06 5.82
C ILE A 108 4.58 -12.45 4.34
N THR A 109 5.68 -13.01 3.80
CA THR A 109 5.80 -13.32 2.36
C THR A 109 4.85 -14.44 1.91
N SER A 110 4.36 -15.25 2.84
CA SER A 110 3.34 -16.28 2.58
C SER A 110 1.92 -15.86 2.97
N LEU A 111 1.75 -14.64 3.51
CA LEU A 111 0.48 -14.19 4.10
C LEU A 111 -0.17 -13.05 3.33
N ALA A 112 0.62 -12.11 2.80
CA ALA A 112 0.13 -10.89 2.15
C ALA A 112 0.75 -10.69 0.76
N ASP A 113 0.07 -9.92 -0.08
CA ASP A 113 0.54 -9.57 -1.44
C ASP A 113 1.53 -8.40 -1.40
N SER A 114 1.50 -7.59 -0.34
CA SER A 114 2.51 -6.56 -0.10
C SER A 114 2.62 -6.17 1.37
N TRP A 115 3.77 -5.62 1.77
CA TRP A 115 4.01 -5.19 3.16
C TRP A 115 4.91 -3.97 3.25
N ARG A 116 4.50 -2.98 4.04
CA ARG A 116 5.25 -1.74 4.27
C ARG A 116 6.57 -2.04 4.97
N ILE A 117 7.68 -1.64 4.34
CA ILE A 117 9.02 -1.91 4.87
C ILE A 117 9.57 -0.79 5.77
N SER A 118 8.96 0.40 5.73
CA SER A 118 9.42 1.59 6.45
C SER A 118 8.26 2.39 7.04
N HIS A 119 8.59 3.36 7.89
CA HIS A 119 7.71 4.49 8.23
C HIS A 119 7.23 5.23 7.00
N ASP A 120 6.20 6.06 7.19
CA ASP A 120 5.61 6.84 6.11
C ASP A 120 6.68 7.71 5.46
N ILE A 121 6.73 7.68 4.13
CA ILE A 121 7.68 8.44 3.32
C ILE A 121 7.60 9.94 3.61
N ASN A 122 6.40 10.41 3.97
CA ASN A 122 6.12 11.77 4.36
C ASN A 122 5.05 11.80 5.46
N PHE A 123 5.51 11.73 6.71
CA PHE A 123 4.66 11.47 7.89
C PHE A 123 3.67 12.58 8.27
N LYS A 124 3.96 13.86 7.96
CA LYS A 124 3.17 14.98 8.47
C LYS A 124 2.14 15.46 7.44
N PRO A 125 0.85 15.59 7.81
CA PRO A 125 -0.12 16.25 6.95
C PRO A 125 0.35 17.66 6.55
N GLY A 126 0.37 17.93 5.25
CA GLY A 126 0.83 19.21 4.70
C GLY A 126 2.35 19.41 4.66
N SER A 127 3.18 18.42 5.04
CA SER A 127 4.62 18.53 4.81
C SER A 127 5.01 18.27 3.36
N ILE A 128 6.12 18.89 2.97
CA ILE A 128 6.74 18.70 1.66
C ILE A 128 7.62 17.44 1.71
N PRO A 129 7.57 16.58 0.68
CA PRO A 129 8.43 15.40 0.60
C PRO A 129 9.90 15.76 0.74
N GLN A 130 10.68 14.88 1.36
CA GLN A 130 12.11 15.07 1.55
C GLN A 130 12.87 14.02 0.76
N TRP A 131 13.83 14.44 -0.07
CA TRP A 131 14.66 13.51 -0.85
C TRP A 131 15.43 12.52 0.04
N SER A 132 15.86 12.96 1.22
CA SER A 132 16.50 12.08 2.21
C SER A 132 15.60 10.94 2.71
N SER A 133 14.28 11.14 2.74
CA SER A 133 13.32 10.08 3.08
C SER A 133 13.31 9.00 2.00
N ILE A 134 13.26 9.41 0.73
CA ILE A 134 13.32 8.50 -0.43
C ILE A 134 14.62 7.68 -0.39
N LEU A 135 15.77 8.34 -0.20
CA LEU A 135 17.05 7.64 -0.11
C LEU A 135 17.09 6.64 1.04
N SER A 136 16.54 7.00 2.21
CA SER A 136 16.50 6.11 3.38
C SER A 136 15.68 4.84 3.12
N ILE A 137 14.58 4.95 2.37
CA ILE A 137 13.74 3.81 1.99
C ILE A 137 14.45 2.91 0.97
N LEU A 138 15.16 3.50 0.01
CA LEU A 138 15.97 2.76 -0.97
C LEU A 138 17.10 1.98 -0.30
N ASP A 139 17.82 2.62 0.63
CA ASP A 139 18.87 1.97 1.43
C ASP A 139 18.32 0.79 2.23
N LEU A 140 17.13 0.96 2.84
CA LEU A 140 16.46 -0.12 3.56
C LEU A 140 16.05 -1.27 2.64
N ASN A 141 15.45 -0.97 1.48
CA ASN A 141 14.99 -1.99 0.55
C ASN A 141 16.15 -2.80 -0.05
N THR A 142 17.36 -2.26 -0.10
CA THR A 142 18.55 -2.98 -0.59
C THR A 142 18.76 -4.32 0.12
N TYR A 143 18.43 -4.40 1.42
CA TYR A 143 18.56 -5.63 2.22
C TYR A 143 17.30 -6.51 2.18
N LEU A 144 16.17 -5.95 1.74
CA LEU A 144 14.87 -6.62 1.76
C LEU A 144 14.43 -7.08 0.38
N ALA A 145 15.05 -6.60 -0.70
CA ALA A 145 14.75 -6.98 -2.08
C ALA A 145 14.63 -8.51 -2.30
N PRO A 146 15.44 -9.38 -1.65
CA PRO A 146 15.29 -10.83 -1.78
C PRO A 146 13.96 -11.42 -1.27
N PHE A 147 13.18 -10.67 -0.49
CA PHE A 147 11.86 -11.12 -0.01
C PHE A 147 10.72 -10.79 -0.96
N ALA A 148 10.96 -9.96 -1.98
CA ALA A 148 9.98 -9.69 -3.03
C ALA A 148 10.00 -10.81 -4.08
N SER A 149 8.82 -11.18 -4.58
CA SER A 149 8.63 -12.17 -5.63
C SER A 149 7.35 -11.85 -6.42
N PRO A 150 7.09 -12.49 -7.58
CA PRO A 150 5.86 -12.24 -8.33
C PRO A 150 4.61 -12.43 -7.45
N GLY A 151 3.79 -11.38 -7.31
CA GLY A 151 2.62 -11.36 -6.43
C GLY A 151 2.87 -10.95 -4.98
N HIS A 152 4.12 -10.77 -4.56
CA HIS A 152 4.50 -10.48 -3.17
C HIS A 152 5.58 -9.39 -3.10
N TYR A 153 5.22 -8.19 -2.66
CA TYR A 153 6.06 -7.01 -2.86
C TYR A 153 6.44 -6.29 -1.57
N ASN A 154 7.69 -5.83 -1.50
CA ASN A 154 8.09 -4.81 -0.51
C ASN A 154 7.38 -3.50 -0.87
N ASP A 155 6.53 -3.02 0.03
CA ASP A 155 5.85 -1.73 -0.12
C ASP A 155 6.72 -0.63 0.45
N MET A 156 7.30 0.17 -0.46
CA MET A 156 8.16 1.31 -0.15
C MET A 156 7.36 2.57 0.17
N ASP A 157 6.03 2.46 0.35
CA ASP A 157 5.07 3.54 0.55
C ASP A 157 4.70 4.29 -0.75
N MET A 158 3.70 5.17 -0.63
CA MET A 158 3.10 5.88 -1.75
C MET A 158 4.08 6.82 -2.49
N LEU A 159 3.80 7.06 -3.77
CA LEU A 159 4.55 7.96 -4.61
C LEU A 159 4.30 9.43 -4.23
N GLU A 160 5.38 10.16 -3.94
CA GLU A 160 5.38 11.61 -3.68
C GLU A 160 5.54 12.47 -4.96
N VAL A 161 5.42 11.84 -6.13
CA VAL A 161 5.56 12.45 -7.44
C VAL A 161 4.64 13.67 -7.61
N GLY A 162 5.23 14.82 -7.98
CA GLY A 162 4.50 16.06 -8.21
C GLY A 162 4.03 16.77 -6.93
N ARG A 163 4.57 16.39 -5.76
CA ARG A 163 4.20 16.98 -4.46
C ARG A 163 5.24 17.94 -3.87
N GLY A 164 6.30 18.25 -4.62
CA GLY A 164 7.25 19.32 -4.27
C GLY A 164 8.74 18.98 -4.40
N LEU A 165 9.08 17.78 -4.85
CA LEU A 165 10.45 17.44 -5.24
C LEU A 165 10.82 18.13 -6.57
N SER A 166 12.12 18.21 -6.85
CA SER A 166 12.58 18.63 -8.18
C SER A 166 12.22 17.59 -9.24
N ALA A 167 12.21 18.00 -10.51
CA ALA A 167 11.88 17.11 -11.63
C ALA A 167 12.77 15.86 -11.70
N GLU A 168 14.06 16.00 -11.41
CA GLU A 168 15.01 14.88 -11.43
C GLU A 168 14.83 13.96 -10.23
N GLU A 169 14.48 14.50 -9.05
CA GLU A 169 14.13 13.71 -7.87
C GLU A 169 12.83 12.95 -8.09
N ASP A 170 11.79 13.59 -8.64
CA ASP A 170 10.52 12.94 -9.01
C ASP A 170 10.74 11.77 -9.97
N LYS A 171 11.55 12.00 -11.02
CA LYS A 171 11.90 10.98 -12.01
C LYS A 171 12.70 9.83 -11.37
N SER A 172 13.66 10.15 -10.51
CA SER A 172 14.49 9.15 -9.84
C SER A 172 13.66 8.32 -8.85
N HIS A 173 12.84 8.97 -8.04
CA HIS A 173 11.88 8.36 -7.12
C HIS A 173 10.98 7.36 -7.85
N PHE A 174 10.31 7.83 -8.90
CA PHE A 174 9.42 7.00 -9.70
C PHE A 174 10.14 5.81 -10.35
N SER A 175 11.33 6.06 -10.92
CA SER A 175 12.16 5.01 -11.56
C SER A 175 12.52 3.90 -10.58
N MET A 176 12.98 4.27 -9.38
CA MET A 176 13.43 3.30 -8.39
C MET A 176 12.28 2.46 -7.84
N TRP A 177 11.09 3.05 -7.66
CA TRP A 177 9.90 2.29 -7.27
C TRP A 177 9.53 1.22 -8.30
N CYS A 178 9.66 1.53 -9.59
CA CYS A 178 9.43 0.57 -10.66
C CYS A 178 10.50 -0.53 -10.70
N ILE A 179 11.78 -0.16 -10.67
CA ILE A 179 12.91 -1.12 -10.74
C ILE A 179 12.85 -2.11 -9.58
N LEU A 180 12.51 -1.62 -8.38
CA LEU A 180 12.46 -2.42 -7.16
C LEU A 180 11.09 -3.08 -6.94
N SER A 181 10.19 -3.02 -7.92
CA SER A 181 8.87 -3.66 -7.91
C SER A 181 8.01 -3.29 -6.69
N SER A 182 8.09 -2.05 -6.22
CA SER A 182 7.15 -1.56 -5.20
C SER A 182 5.77 -1.31 -5.80
N PRO A 183 4.67 -1.46 -5.02
CA PRO A 183 3.38 -0.92 -5.41
C PRO A 183 3.48 0.56 -5.80
N LEU A 184 2.87 0.92 -6.94
CA LEU A 184 2.90 2.28 -7.50
C LEU A 184 1.62 3.03 -7.13
N LEU A 185 1.45 3.32 -5.84
CA LEU A 185 0.29 4.04 -5.32
C LEU A 185 0.51 5.54 -5.41
N LEU A 186 -0.29 6.26 -6.21
CA LEU A 186 -0.17 7.71 -6.35
C LEU A 186 -0.63 8.42 -5.07
N GLY A 187 0.29 9.13 -4.42
CA GLY A 187 0.00 9.92 -3.21
C GLY A 187 -0.37 11.37 -3.50
N ASN A 188 -0.50 11.77 -4.77
CA ASN A 188 -0.75 13.15 -5.19
C ASN A 188 -2.24 13.44 -5.44
N VAL A 189 -2.57 14.73 -5.60
CA VAL A 189 -3.93 15.15 -5.95
C VAL A 189 -4.10 15.04 -7.45
N LEU A 190 -4.75 13.97 -7.91
CA LEU A 190 -4.87 13.64 -9.34
C LEU A 190 -5.46 14.79 -10.18
N SER A 191 -6.45 15.50 -9.65
CA SER A 191 -7.09 16.64 -10.35
C SER A 191 -6.23 17.90 -10.45
N ALA A 192 -5.11 17.95 -9.73
CA ALA A 192 -4.20 19.09 -9.69
C ALA A 192 -2.82 18.78 -10.30
N MET A 193 -2.65 17.61 -10.95
CA MET A 193 -1.40 17.27 -11.63
C MET A 193 -1.12 18.23 -12.79
N ASN A 194 0.10 18.74 -12.85
CA ASN A 194 0.56 19.47 -14.03
C ASN A 194 0.89 18.48 -15.17
N GLN A 195 1.04 19.00 -16.40
CA GLN A 195 1.30 18.16 -17.57
C GLN A 195 2.60 17.35 -17.44
N GLN A 196 3.64 17.92 -16.83
CA GLN A 196 4.91 17.23 -16.62
C GLN A 196 4.75 15.98 -15.74
N THR A 197 3.98 16.08 -14.66
CA THR A 197 3.65 14.94 -13.79
C THR A 197 2.82 13.90 -14.52
N VAL A 198 1.82 14.32 -15.30
CA VAL A 198 1.00 13.41 -16.12
C VAL A 198 1.89 12.65 -17.11
N ASP A 199 2.72 13.36 -17.88
CA ASP A 199 3.60 12.75 -18.88
C ASP A 199 4.59 11.77 -18.26
N MET A 200 5.14 12.09 -17.08
CA MET A 200 6.02 11.18 -16.36
C MET A 200 5.28 9.92 -15.94
N LEU A 201 4.09 10.04 -15.35
CA LEU A 201 3.33 8.89 -14.89
C LEU A 201 2.79 8.05 -16.06
N THR A 202 2.39 8.63 -17.19
CA THR A 202 1.80 7.84 -18.29
C THR A 202 2.83 7.28 -19.26
N ASN A 203 3.84 8.06 -19.64
CA ASN A 203 4.76 7.68 -20.72
C ASN A 203 5.96 6.91 -20.18
N TYR A 204 6.46 7.28 -19.01
CA TYR A 204 7.64 6.65 -18.43
C TYR A 204 7.33 5.26 -17.87
N LEU A 205 6.10 5.06 -17.36
CA LEU A 205 5.58 3.74 -16.97
C LEU A 205 5.67 2.72 -18.10
N SER A 206 5.16 3.09 -19.28
CA SER A 206 5.20 2.20 -20.44
C SER A 206 6.62 1.84 -20.87
N ILE A 207 7.57 2.77 -20.76
CA ILE A 207 8.97 2.54 -21.13
C ILE A 207 9.65 1.62 -20.13
N LEU A 208 9.49 1.88 -18.83
CA LEU A 208 10.06 1.04 -17.78
C LEU A 208 9.47 -0.36 -17.77
N TRP A 209 8.17 -0.49 -17.99
CA TRP A 209 7.51 -1.79 -18.08
C TRP A 209 8.08 -2.64 -19.21
N ASN A 210 8.28 -2.05 -20.39
CA ASN A 210 8.92 -2.73 -21.52
C ASN A 210 10.37 -3.11 -21.22
N PHE A 211 11.13 -2.21 -20.58
CA PHE A 211 12.52 -2.46 -20.20
C PHE A 211 12.63 -3.60 -19.19
N ILE A 212 11.84 -3.58 -18.12
CA ILE A 212 11.86 -4.61 -17.06
C ILE A 212 11.48 -5.98 -17.63
N ASN A 213 10.42 -6.07 -18.42
CA ASN A 213 10.04 -7.35 -19.07
C ASN A 213 11.14 -7.87 -20.00
N SER A 214 11.77 -6.99 -20.78
CA SER A 214 12.89 -7.41 -21.65
C SER A 214 14.11 -7.91 -20.87
N LEU A 215 14.34 -7.37 -19.66
CA LEU A 215 15.43 -7.79 -18.78
C LEU A 215 15.14 -9.16 -18.15
N PHE A 216 13.91 -9.39 -17.71
CA PHE A 216 13.46 -10.70 -17.23
C PHE A 216 13.55 -11.77 -18.32
N ASP A 217 13.11 -11.45 -19.55
CA ASP A 217 13.20 -12.36 -20.70
C ASP A 217 14.66 -12.67 -21.08
N TYR A 218 15.59 -11.75 -20.83
CA TYR A 218 17.02 -11.93 -21.11
C TYR A 218 17.74 -12.76 -20.03
N ILE A 219 17.37 -12.60 -18.75
CA ILE A 219 17.99 -13.32 -17.63
C ILE A 219 17.46 -14.77 -17.51
N LEU A 220 16.23 -15.03 -17.93
CA LEU A 220 15.61 -16.36 -17.90
C LEU A 220 15.92 -17.24 -19.13
N ARG A 221 16.84 -16.81 -20.00
CA ARG A 221 17.40 -17.59 -21.12
C ARG A 221 18.84 -18.01 -20.85
#